data_AF-A0A540K6W2-F1
#
_entry.id   AF-A0A540K6W2-F1
#
_cell.length_a   1.000
_cell.length_b   1.000
_cell.length_c   1.000
_cell.angle_alpha   90.00
_cell.angle_beta   90.00
_cell.angle_gamma   90.00
#
_symmetry.space_group_name_H-M   'P 1'
#
loop_
_entity.id
_entity.type
_entity.pdbx_description
1 polymer ?
#
loop_
_entity_poly.entity_id
_entity_poly.type
_entity_poly.pdbx_seq_one_letter_code
_entity_poly.pdbx_strand_id
1 'polypeptide(L)'
;ILDEGFAFSTNYLKNLSGPNVTNGLAEQVSHALELPLHDRMQILEARWHIEAYKKRPDANQVLLEIAKQDFDRVQCTLQRDLQELSRWWANMGLAEKLNFTRDRLMESSLNLSTVMLGKS
;
A
#
# COMPACT_ATOMS: atom_id res chain seq x y z
N ILE A 1 -15.36 23.95 3.31
CA ILE A 1 -16.15 22.88 2.64
C ILE A 1 -15.42 21.53 2.62
N LEU A 2 -14.33 21.33 1.84
CA LEU A 2 -13.64 20.02 1.77
C LEU A 2 -13.03 19.58 3.11
N ASP A 3 -12.32 20.49 3.79
CA ASP A 3 -11.71 20.20 5.10
C ASP A 3 -12.77 19.91 6.19
N GLU A 4 -13.88 20.66 6.18
CA GLU A 4 -15.02 20.43 7.07
C GLU A 4 -15.71 19.10 6.79
N GLY A 5 -15.85 18.73 5.52
CA GLY A 5 -16.39 17.44 5.10
C GLY A 5 -15.49 16.27 5.51
N PHE A 6 -14.17 16.45 5.43
CA PHE A 6 -13.20 15.47 5.91
C PHE A 6 -13.27 15.29 7.43
N ALA A 7 -13.30 16.39 8.19
CA ALA A 7 -13.42 16.36 9.64
C ALA A 7 -14.75 15.72 10.10
N PHE A 8 -15.86 16.08 9.45
CA PHE A 8 -17.18 15.52 9.70
C PHE A 8 -17.20 14.01 9.46
N SER A 9 -16.75 13.56 8.29
CA SER A 9 -16.75 12.16 7.91
C SER A 9 -15.83 11.34 8.82
N THR A 10 -14.65 11.87 9.16
CA THR A 10 -13.71 11.23 10.10
C THR A 10 -14.35 11.01 11.47
N ASN A 11 -15.04 12.02 12.00
CA ASN A 11 -15.70 11.92 13.30
C ASN A 11 -16.86 10.91 13.26
N TYR A 12 -17.66 10.93 12.19
CA TYR A 12 -18.75 9.97 12.00
C TYR A 12 -18.24 8.53 11.91
N LEU A 13 -17.21 8.28 11.09
CA LEU A 13 -16.62 6.95 10.88
C LEU A 13 -15.94 6.39 12.15
N LYS A 14 -15.29 7.24 12.96
CA LYS A 14 -14.71 6.83 14.26
C LYS A 14 -15.76 6.36 15.27
N ASN A 15 -16.95 6.95 15.21
CA ASN A 15 -18.08 6.61 16.09
C ASN A 15 -19.03 5.59 15.46
N LEU A 16 -18.63 4.97 14.34
CA LEU A 16 -19.43 3.98 13.63
C LEU A 16 -19.43 2.65 14.40
N SER A 17 -20.21 2.59 15.47
CA SER A 17 -20.42 1.38 16.28
C SER A 17 -21.89 1.02 16.30
N GLY A 18 -22.26 -0.11 15.70
CA GLY A 18 -23.64 -0.57 15.68
C GLY A 18 -23.80 -1.97 15.08
N PRO A 19 -24.95 -2.62 15.31
CA PRO A 19 -25.23 -3.99 14.87
C PRO A 19 -25.24 -4.18 13.34
N ASN A 20 -25.30 -3.08 12.57
CA ASN A 20 -25.32 -3.09 11.11
C ASN A 20 -23.92 -2.97 10.48
N VAL A 21 -22.86 -2.80 11.27
CA VAL A 21 -21.49 -2.73 10.75
C VAL A 21 -21.00 -4.16 10.51
N THR A 22 -20.94 -4.57 9.24
CA THR A 22 -20.35 -5.86 8.88
C THR A 22 -18.84 -5.83 9.13
N ASN A 23 -18.23 -6.99 9.41
CA ASN A 23 -16.77 -7.08 9.62
C ASN A 23 -15.97 -6.50 8.44
N GLY A 24 -16.45 -6.68 7.19
CA GLY A 24 -15.81 -6.10 6.01
C GLY A 24 -15.91 -4.57 5.95
N LEU A 25 -17.04 -4.00 6.38
CA LEU A 25 -17.19 -2.54 6.48
C LEU A 25 -16.30 -1.96 7.59
N ALA A 26 -16.19 -2.64 8.73
CA ALA A 26 -15.28 -2.24 9.80
C ALA A 26 -13.80 -2.24 9.33
N GLU A 27 -13.38 -3.26 8.59
CA GLU A 27 -12.04 -3.34 8.01
C GLU A 27 -11.78 -2.20 7.01
N GLN A 28 -12.76 -1.86 6.17
CA GLN A 28 -12.68 -0.72 5.24
C GLN A 28 -12.58 0.63 5.96
N VAL A 29 -13.38 0.84 7.01
CA VAL A 29 -13.37 2.07 7.81
C VAL A 29 -12.04 2.21 8.55
N SER A 30 -11.56 1.13 9.18
CA SER A 30 -10.27 1.12 9.86
C SER A 30 -9.14 1.43 8.87
N HIS A 31 -9.12 0.75 7.71
CA HIS A 31 -8.15 1.01 6.66
C HIS A 31 -8.19 2.49 6.28
N ALA A 32 -9.33 3.04 5.85
CA ALA A 32 -9.46 4.43 5.41
C ALA A 32 -9.02 5.49 6.45
N LEU A 33 -9.15 5.20 7.76
CA LEU A 33 -8.76 6.10 8.83
C LEU A 33 -7.26 6.04 9.19
N GLU A 34 -6.52 4.99 8.80
CA GLU A 34 -5.08 4.87 9.07
C GLU A 34 -4.24 5.84 8.22
N LEU A 35 -4.63 6.05 6.96
CA LEU A 35 -3.93 6.99 6.06
C LEU A 35 -4.92 7.55 5.02
N PRO A 36 -4.95 8.84 4.68
CA PRO A 36 -5.79 9.30 3.59
C PRO A 36 -5.42 8.63 2.25
N LEU A 37 -6.40 8.23 1.42
CA LEU A 37 -6.17 7.53 0.14
C LEU A 37 -5.17 8.23 -0.79
N HIS A 38 -5.07 9.56 -0.74
CA HIS A 38 -4.17 10.34 -1.59
C HIS A 38 -2.70 10.26 -1.16
N ASP A 39 -2.42 9.84 0.08
CA ASP A 39 -1.06 9.69 0.62
C ASP A 39 -0.51 8.27 0.47
N ARG A 40 -1.29 7.35 -0.12
CA ARG A 40 -0.98 5.92 -0.15
C ARG A 40 -0.27 5.52 -1.42
N MET A 41 0.67 4.58 -1.28
CA MET A 41 1.30 3.98 -2.44
C MET A 41 0.29 3.08 -3.16
N GLN A 42 0.04 3.39 -4.44
CA GLN A 42 -1.01 2.74 -5.24
C GLN A 42 -0.91 1.22 -5.29
N ILE A 43 0.32 0.67 -5.28
CA ILE A 43 0.53 -0.78 -5.28
C ILE A 43 0.12 -1.44 -3.95
N LEU A 44 0.22 -0.75 -2.82
CA LEU A 44 -0.31 -1.27 -1.55
C LEU A 44 -1.82 -1.28 -1.52
N GLU A 45 -2.40 -0.19 -1.99
CA GLU A 45 -3.84 -0.08 -2.05
C GLU A 45 -4.42 -1.13 -2.98
N ALA A 46 -3.81 -1.37 -4.14
CA ALA A 46 -4.20 -2.45 -5.03
C ALA A 46 -4.15 -3.81 -4.31
N ARG A 47 -3.07 -4.11 -3.58
CA ARG A 47 -2.94 -5.37 -2.83
C ARG A 47 -4.01 -5.52 -1.75
N TRP A 48 -4.20 -4.47 -0.95
CA TRP A 48 -5.20 -4.48 0.11
C TRP A 48 -6.62 -4.65 -0.46
N HIS A 49 -6.94 -3.93 -1.53
CA HIS A 49 -8.24 -4.04 -2.19
C HIS A 49 -8.48 -5.41 -2.81
N ILE A 50 -7.47 -6.05 -3.40
CA ILE A 50 -7.58 -7.42 -3.92
C ILE A 50 -7.96 -8.40 -2.80
N GLU A 51 -7.29 -8.31 -1.64
CA GLU A 51 -7.59 -9.19 -0.50
C GLU A 51 -8.94 -8.86 0.16
N ALA A 52 -9.30 -7.58 0.28
CA ALA A 52 -10.61 -7.18 0.79
C ALA A 52 -11.74 -7.64 -0.16
N TYR A 53 -11.55 -7.49 -1.47
CA TYR A 53 -12.52 -7.90 -2.49
C TYR A 53 -12.71 -9.42 -2.50
N LYS A 54 -11.62 -10.19 -2.37
CA LYS A 54 -11.66 -11.65 -2.27
C LYS A 54 -12.52 -12.18 -1.11
N LYS A 55 -12.63 -11.43 -0.02
CA LYS A 55 -13.45 -11.80 1.15
C LYS A 55 -14.95 -11.54 0.95
N ARG A 56 -15.34 -10.81 -0.11
CA ARG A 56 -16.74 -10.48 -0.35
C ARG A 56 -17.53 -11.70 -0.83
N PRO A 57 -18.76 -11.92 -0.33
CA PRO A 57 -19.61 -13.02 -0.78
C PRO A 57 -20.07 -12.89 -2.24
N ASP A 58 -20.08 -11.66 -2.78
CA ASP A 58 -20.46 -11.33 -4.15
C ASP A 58 -19.27 -11.07 -5.08
N ALA A 59 -18.07 -11.52 -4.70
CA ALA A 59 -16.86 -11.32 -5.49
C ALA A 59 -16.93 -12.06 -6.84
N ASN A 60 -16.68 -11.35 -7.93
CA ASN A 60 -16.53 -11.95 -9.24
C ASN A 60 -15.13 -12.58 -9.35
N GLN A 61 -15.09 -13.91 -9.48
CA GLN A 61 -13.85 -14.67 -9.52
C GLN A 61 -12.97 -14.32 -10.75
N VAL A 62 -13.58 -14.04 -11.90
CA VAL A 62 -12.85 -13.64 -13.11
C VAL A 62 -12.18 -12.29 -12.91
N LEU A 63 -12.88 -11.33 -12.30
CA LEU A 63 -12.30 -10.03 -11.97
C LEU A 63 -11.13 -10.18 -10.98
N LEU A 64 -11.28 -11.05 -9.97
CA LEU A 64 -10.23 -11.30 -8.99
C LEU A 64 -8.97 -11.91 -9.63
N GLU A 65 -9.12 -12.82 -10.59
CA GLU A 65 -8.00 -13.42 -11.32
C GLU A 65 -7.27 -12.38 -12.18
N ILE A 66 -8.01 -11.55 -12.92
CA ILE A 66 -7.44 -10.46 -13.72
C ILE A 66 -6.67 -9.48 -12.82
N ALA A 67 -7.27 -9.08 -11.70
CA ALA A 67 -6.65 -8.13 -10.77
C ALA A 67 -5.33 -8.67 -10.18
N LYS A 68 -5.29 -9.97 -9.84
CA LYS A 68 -4.06 -10.62 -9.36
C LYS A 68 -2.97 -10.67 -10.43
N GLN A 69 -3.32 -11.04 -11.66
CA GLN A 69 -2.35 -11.11 -12.75
C GLN A 69 -1.75 -9.74 -13.09
N ASP A 70 -2.57 -8.68 -13.14
CA ASP A 70 -2.05 -7.34 -13.41
C ASP A 70 -1.19 -6.84 -12.24
N PHE A 71 -1.59 -7.12 -10.99
CA PHE A 71 -0.78 -6.82 -9.82
C PHE A 71 0.60 -7.48 -9.89
N ASP A 72 0.66 -8.79 -10.20
CA ASP A 72 1.91 -9.52 -10.33
C ASP A 72 2.81 -8.92 -11.43
N ARG A 73 2.22 -8.54 -12.57
CA ARG A 73 2.93 -7.90 -13.68
C ARG A 73 3.55 -6.56 -13.27
N VAL A 74 2.76 -5.71 -12.61
CA VAL A 74 3.21 -4.40 -12.11
C VAL A 74 4.32 -4.58 -11.07
N GLN A 75 4.14 -5.53 -10.13
CA GLN A 75 5.14 -5.84 -9.11
C GLN A 75 6.45 -6.33 -9.72
N CYS A 76 6.43 -7.24 -10.70
CA CYS A 76 7.62 -7.71 -11.39
C CYS A 76 8.36 -6.56 -12.11
N THR A 77 7.61 -5.65 -12.73
CA THR A 77 8.19 -4.47 -13.40
C THR A 77 8.90 -3.58 -12.38
N LEU A 78 8.23 -3.23 -11.29
CA LEU A 78 8.80 -2.41 -10.22
C LEU A 78 10.05 -3.06 -9.60
N GLN A 79 10.02 -4.38 -9.37
CA GLN A 79 11.17 -5.12 -8.85
C GLN A 79 12.37 -5.07 -9.81
N ARG A 80 12.12 -5.23 -11.11
CA ARG A 80 13.18 -5.12 -12.12
C ARG A 80 13.78 -3.72 -12.13
N ASP A 81 12.94 -2.68 -12.12
CA ASP A 81 13.40 -1.29 -12.14
C ASP A 81 14.23 -0.96 -10.89
N LEU A 82 13.80 -1.44 -9.71
CA LEU A 82 14.58 -1.31 -8.46
C LEU A 82 15.92 -2.05 -8.53
N GLN A 83 15.96 -3.24 -9.13
CA GLN A 83 17.22 -3.96 -9.34
C GLN A 83 18.16 -3.20 -10.28
N GLU A 84 17.64 -2.61 -11.35
CA GLU A 84 18.43 -1.81 -12.30
C GLU A 84 18.97 -0.53 -11.64
N LEU A 85 18.14 0.18 -10.89
CA LEU A 85 18.57 1.34 -10.10
C LEU A 85 19.64 0.96 -9.07
N SER A 86 19.48 -0.17 -8.39
CA SER A 86 20.46 -0.69 -7.43
C SER A 86 21.80 -0.99 -8.10
N ARG A 87 21.79 -1.67 -9.27
CA ARG A 87 23.00 -1.94 -10.05
C ARG A 87 23.67 -0.66 -10.55
N TRP A 88 22.89 0.28 -11.09
CA TRP A 88 23.40 1.58 -11.53
C TRP A 88 24.06 2.33 -10.38
N TRP A 89 23.43 2.35 -9.21
CA TRP A 89 23.97 3.00 -8.02
C TRP A 89 25.29 2.37 -7.56
N ALA A 90 25.38 1.04 -7.57
CA ALA A 90 26.63 0.32 -7.26
C ALA A 90 27.74 0.66 -8.27
N ASN A 91 27.41 0.69 -9.56
CA ASN A 91 28.36 0.98 -10.65
C ASN A 91 28.87 2.43 -10.63
N MET A 92 28.10 3.38 -10.10
CA MET A 92 28.51 4.79 -9.96
C MET A 92 29.59 5.01 -8.88
N GLY A 93 30.04 3.96 -8.18
CA GLY A 93 31.08 4.06 -7.13
C GLY A 93 30.64 4.86 -5.91
N LEU A 94 29.36 5.23 -5.82
CA LEU A 94 28.77 5.95 -4.70
C LEU A 94 28.68 5.05 -3.47
N ALA A 95 28.53 3.73 -3.66
CA ALA A 95 28.57 2.76 -2.57
C ALA A 95 29.91 2.73 -1.80
N GLU A 96 31.03 3.02 -2.47
CA GLU A 96 32.38 3.07 -1.87
C GLU A 96 32.79 4.46 -1.36
N LYS A 97 32.14 5.53 -1.85
CA LYS A 97 32.35 6.92 -1.37
C LYS A 97 31.44 7.28 -0.20
N LEU A 98 30.33 6.57 -0.03
CA LEU A 98 29.31 6.81 1.00
C LEU A 98 29.37 5.76 2.11
N ASN A 99 30.58 5.36 2.52
CA ASN A 99 30.81 4.44 3.64
C ASN A 99 30.21 4.96 4.97
N PHE A 100 29.92 6.27 5.04
CA PHE A 100 29.24 6.94 6.15
C PHE A 100 27.71 7.07 5.95
N THR A 101 27.21 6.82 4.74
CA THR A 101 25.77 6.85 4.38
C THR A 101 25.23 5.44 4.13
N ARG A 102 26.07 4.45 4.42
CA ARG A 102 25.83 3.01 4.37
C ARG A 102 24.85 2.61 5.47
N ASP A 103 23.60 2.99 5.29
CA ASP A 103 22.44 2.21 5.72
C ASP A 103 21.11 2.79 5.21
N ARG A 104 21.09 4.05 4.76
CA ARG A 104 19.81 4.73 4.47
C ARG A 104 19.21 4.45 3.11
N LEU A 105 19.90 3.75 2.20
CA LEU A 105 19.36 3.46 0.86
C LEU A 105 18.65 2.12 0.80
N MET A 106 19.20 1.13 1.51
CA MET A 106 18.43 -0.06 1.84
C MET A 106 17.34 0.32 2.84
N GLU A 107 17.56 1.14 3.87
CA GLU A 107 16.44 1.68 4.64
C GLU A 107 15.53 2.65 3.86
N SER A 108 15.91 3.34 2.79
CA SER A 108 14.94 4.17 2.03
C SER A 108 14.11 3.33 1.09
N SER A 109 14.72 2.31 0.46
CA SER A 109 14.00 1.34 -0.38
C SER A 109 13.25 0.30 0.45
N LEU A 110 13.74 -0.03 1.64
CA LEU A 110 13.13 -0.89 2.66
C LEU A 110 12.16 -0.11 3.56
N ASN A 111 12.29 1.20 3.80
CA ASN A 111 11.22 1.99 4.42
C ASN A 111 10.11 2.26 3.42
N LEU A 112 10.43 2.43 2.12
CA LEU A 112 9.44 2.27 1.08
C LEU A 112 8.83 0.86 1.18
N SER A 113 9.63 -0.21 1.20
CA SER A 113 9.08 -1.58 1.21
C SER A 113 8.48 -2.07 2.56
N THR A 114 8.75 -1.44 3.70
CA THR A 114 8.31 -1.81 5.07
C THR A 114 7.09 -0.98 5.47
N VAL A 115 7.00 0.28 5.00
CA VAL A 115 5.68 0.94 4.86
C VAL A 115 4.79 0.12 3.90
N MET A 116 5.40 -0.61 2.95
CA MET A 116 4.71 -1.52 2.03
C MET A 116 4.52 -2.98 2.51
N LEU A 117 5.10 -3.39 3.65
CA LEU A 117 5.07 -4.79 4.10
C LEU A 117 4.85 -5.01 5.61
N GLY A 118 4.63 -3.98 6.44
CA GLY A 118 4.12 -4.15 7.80
C GLY A 118 2.62 -3.83 7.82
N LYS A 119 1.68 -4.75 8.08
CA LYS A 119 1.70 -5.78 9.13
C LYS A 119 1.15 -7.12 8.64
N SER A 120 1.90 -8.19 8.93
CA SER A 120 1.32 -9.45 9.40
C SER A 120 1.51 -9.53 10.91
#